data_AF-A0A6A4RCK7-F1
#
_entry.id   AF-A0A6A4RCK7-F1
#
_cell.length_a   1.000
_cell.length_b   1.000
_cell.length_c   1.000
_cell.angle_alpha   90.00
_cell.angle_beta   90.00
_cell.angle_gamma   90.00
#
_symmetry.space_group_name_H-M   'P 1'
#
loop_
_entity.id
_entity.type
_entity.pdbx_description
1 polymer ?
#
loop_
_entity_poly.entity_id
_entity_poly.type
_entity_poly.pdbx_seq_one_letter_code
_entity_poly.pdbx_strand_id
1 'polypeptide(L)' 'MSNPVSPKISRPIQLPEYADRIELARIITEIYFPVSARTLRTWPLTVCRPSKRALHKTQEALDYAEHKLATAPRYRQNGA' A
#
# COMPACT_ATOMS: atom_id res chain seq x y z
N MET A 1 4.96 -25.21 -1.97
CA MET A 1 4.25 -24.99 -0.70
C MET A 1 4.54 -23.56 -0.26
N SER A 2 3.71 -22.61 -0.67
CA SER A 2 3.88 -21.18 -0.37
C SER A 2 2.58 -20.73 0.27
N ASN A 3 2.63 -20.34 1.54
CA ASN A 3 1.45 -19.97 2.32
C ASN A 3 0.99 -18.57 1.88
N PRO A 4 -0.21 -18.36 1.31
CA PRO A 4 -0.72 -17.02 1.11
C PRO A 4 -1.17 -16.51 2.48
N VAL A 5 -0.40 -15.61 3.08
CA VAL A 5 -0.87 -14.84 4.24
C VAL A 5 -1.92 -13.87 3.71
N SER A 6 -3.15 -14.36 3.50
CA SER A 6 -4.27 -13.49 3.16
C SER A 6 -4.62 -12.66 4.39
N PRO A 7 -4.44 -11.32 4.38
CA PRO A 7 -4.89 -10.49 5.48
C PRO A 7 -6.42 -10.63 5.59
N LYS A 8 -6.89 -10.96 6.80
CA LYS A 8 -8.32 -11.07 7.13
C LYS A 8 -8.99 -9.71 6.96
N ILE A 9 -9.74 -9.52 5.87
CA ILE A 9 -10.73 -8.43 5.76
C ILE A 9 -12.04 -9.04 5.26
N SER A 10 -13.00 -9.18 6.18
CA SER A 10 -14.31 -9.81 5.94
C SER A 10 -15.37 -8.86 5.38
N ARG A 11 -14.98 -7.72 4.81
CA ARG A 11 -15.86 -6.83 4.04
C ARG A 11 -15.27 -6.67 2.63
N PRO A 12 -16.08 -6.71 1.56
CA PRO A 12 -15.61 -6.27 0.26
C PRO A 12 -15.39 -4.76 0.35
N ILE A 13 -14.17 -4.34 0.67
CA ILE A 13 -13.75 -2.97 0.47
C ILE A 13 -13.76 -2.81 -1.05
N GLN A 14 -14.79 -2.15 -1.58
CA GLN A 14 -14.75 -1.70 -2.97
C GLN A 14 -13.63 -0.67 -3.06
N LEU A 15 -12.45 -1.16 -3.45
CA LEU A 15 -11.29 -0.31 -3.64
C LEU A 15 -11.52 0.51 -4.90
N PRO A 16 -11.38 1.85 -4.83
CA PRO A 16 -11.47 2.67 -6.03
C PRO A 16 -10.35 2.26 -7.00
N GLU A 17 -10.61 2.28 -8.30
CA GLU A 17 -9.58 1.96 -9.30
C GLU A 17 -8.42 2.96 -9.25
N TYR A 18 -8.76 4.23 -9.02
CA TYR A 18 -7.83 5.34 -8.87
C TYR A 18 -8.12 6.11 -7.59
N ALA A 19 -7.06 6.47 -6.85
CA ALA A 19 -7.15 7.23 -5.62
C ALA A 19 -6.08 8.33 -5.55
N ASP A 20 -6.37 9.38 -4.80
CA ASP A 20 -5.36 10.39 -4.43
C ASP A 20 -4.43 9.81 -3.35
N ARG A 21 -3.26 10.40 -3.16
CA ARG A 21 -2.25 9.94 -2.18
C ARG A 21 -2.75 9.92 -0.75
N ILE A 22 -3.69 10.80 -0.39
CA ILE A 22 -4.27 10.83 0.95
C ILE A 22 -5.13 9.58 1.16
N GLU A 23 -5.98 9.25 0.19
CA GLU A 23 -6.80 8.05 0.23
C GLU A 23 -5.98 6.78 0.14
N LEU A 24 -4.97 6.74 -0.74
CA LEU A 24 -4.03 5.61 -0.81
C LEU A 24 -3.31 5.37 0.52
N ALA A 25 -2.86 6.43 1.18
CA ALA A 25 -2.19 6.30 2.47
C ALA A 25 -3.11 5.68 3.51
N ARG A 26 -4.38 6.09 3.52
CA ARG A 26 -5.41 5.50 4.40
C ARG A 26 -5.63 4.02 4.08
N ILE A 27 -5.85 3.68 2.81
CA ILE A 27 -6.08 2.30 2.36
C ILE A 27 -4.90 1.40 2.73
N ILE A 28 -3.66 1.81 2.42
CA ILE A 28 -2.45 1.02 2.71
C ILE A 28 -2.25 0.86 4.23
N THR A 29 -2.56 1.91 5.01
CA THR A 29 -2.47 1.86 6.47
C THR A 29 -3.46 0.87 7.08
N GLU A 30 -4.67 0.77 6.52
CA GLU A 30 -5.69 -0.19 6.98
C GLU A 30 -5.32 -1.65 6.63
N ILE A 31 -4.59 -1.90 5.53
CA ILE A 31 -4.33 -3.26 5.02
C ILE A 31 -2.95 -3.81 5.42
N TYR A 32 -1.89 -2.99 5.33
CA TYR A 32 -0.50 -3.46 5.44
C TYR A 32 0.25 -2.84 6.62
N PHE A 33 0.57 -1.55 6.55
CA PHE A 33 1.38 -0.85 7.54
C PHE A 33 1.14 0.67 7.47
N PRO A 34 1.34 1.39 8.58
CA PRO A 34 1.15 2.84 8.61
C PRO A 34 2.08 3.54 7.63
N VAL A 35 1.50 4.32 6.72
CA VAL A 35 2.22 5.10 5.72
C VAL A 35 1.62 6.49 5.59
N SER A 36 2.48 7.51 5.44
CA SER A 36 2.04 8.88 5.21
C SER A 36 1.91 9.16 3.71
N ALA A 37 1.01 10.07 3.33
CA ALA A 37 0.89 10.55 1.95
C ALA A 37 2.21 11.17 1.42
N ARG A 38 3.04 11.73 2.32
CA ARG A 38 4.37 12.24 1.97
C ARG A 38 5.32 11.11 1.57
N THR A 39 5.24 9.96 2.24
CA THR A 39 6.05 8.78 1.92
C THR A 39 5.68 8.22 0.54
N LEU A 40 4.41 8.26 0.16
CA LEU A 40 3.97 7.78 -1.17
C LEU A 40 4.53 8.62 -2.33
N ARG A 41 4.99 9.85 -2.08
CA ARG A 41 5.63 10.67 -3.14
C ARG A 41 6.94 10.09 -3.64
N THR A 42 7.63 9.28 -2.85
CA THR A 42 8.91 8.66 -3.23
C THR A 42 8.72 7.29 -3.85
N TRP A 43 7.50 6.76 -3.87
CA TRP A 43 7.23 5.46 -4.44
C TRP A 43 7.17 5.58 -5.97
N PRO A 44 7.71 4.60 -6.71
CA PRO A 44 7.72 4.59 -8.16
C PRO A 44 6.34 4.18 -8.71
N LEU A 45 5.30 4.96 -8.38
CA LEU A 45 3.92 4.73 -8.81
C LEU A 45 3.59 5.52 -10.07
N THR A 46 2.81 4.92 -10.96
CA THR A 46 2.28 5.61 -12.14
C THR A 46 1.28 6.70 -11.72
N VAL A 47 1.39 7.89 -12.34
CA VAL A 47 0.54 9.05 -12.06
C VAL A 47 -0.30 9.37 -13.30
N CYS A 48 -1.62 9.43 -13.13
CA CYS A 48 -2.54 9.98 -14.11
C CYS A 48 -3.02 11.38 -13.67
N ARG A 49 -3.15 12.33 -14.61
CA ARG A 49 -3.58 13.71 -14.33
C ARG A 49 -4.72 14.19 -15.23
N PRO A 50 -5.95 13.70 -15.05
CA PRO A 50 -7.07 14.10 -15.91
C PRO A 50 -7.49 15.57 -15.73
N SER A 51 -7.35 16.15 -14.53
CA SER A 51 -7.80 17.52 -14.22
C SER A 51 -6.84 18.24 -13.26
N LYS A 52 -5.53 18.21 -13.56
CA LYS A 52 -4.43 18.67 -12.68
C LYS A 52 -4.30 17.94 -11.33
N ARG A 53 -5.26 17.08 -10.97
CA ARG A 53 -5.18 16.18 -9.81
C ARG A 53 -4.29 15.00 -10.12
N ALA A 54 -3.40 14.64 -9.21
CA ALA A 54 -2.55 13.47 -9.33
C ALA A 54 -3.31 12.26 -8.78
N LEU A 55 -3.76 11.39 -9.68
CA LEU A 55 -4.38 10.12 -9.34
C LEU A 55 -3.38 8.99 -9.57
N HIS A 56 -3.47 7.98 -8.73
CA HIS A 56 -2.62 6.81 -8.75
C HIS A 56 -3.50 5.56 -8.80
N LYS A 57 -3.03 4.51 -9.49
CA LYS A 57 -3.77 3.25 -9.56
C LYS A 57 -3.67 2.53 -8.21
N THR A 58 -4.81 2.22 -7.61
CA THR A 58 -4.85 1.64 -6.26
C THR A 58 -4.16 0.28 -6.22
N GLN A 59 -4.41 -0.57 -7.22
CA GLN A 59 -3.79 -1.89 -7.30
C GLN A 59 -2.25 -1.82 -7.33
N GLU A 60 -1.68 -0.93 -8.14
CA GLU A 60 -0.22 -0.75 -8.25
C GLU A 60 0.39 -0.34 -6.90
N ALA A 61 -0.30 0.52 -6.16
CA ALA A 61 0.14 0.95 -4.84
C ALA A 61 0.08 -0.18 -3.80
N LEU A 62 -0.95 -1.04 -3.88
CA LEU A 62 -1.08 -2.22 -3.01
C LEU A 62 0.00 -3.27 -3.32
N ASP A 63 0.23 -3.57 -4.60
CA ASP A 63 1.26 -4.53 -5.02
C ASP A 63 2.65 -4.08 -4.53
N TYR A 64 2.95 -2.78 -4.63
CA TYR A 64 4.20 -2.23 -4.12
C TYR A 64 4.30 -2.29 -2.59
N ALA A 65 3.18 -2.03 -1.88
CA ALA A 65 3.14 -2.13 -0.43
C ALA A 65 3.38 -3.58 0.04
N GLU A 66 2.75 -4.55 -0.63
CA GLU A 66 2.95 -5.98 -0.36
C GLU A 66 4.40 -6.39 -0.60
N HIS A 67 4.98 -6.03 -1.75
CA HIS A 67 6.38 -6.31 -2.06
C HIS A 67 7.33 -5.70 -1.01
N LYS A 68 7.06 -4.46 -0.59
CA LYS A 68 7.85 -3.77 0.43
C LYS A 68 7.76 -4.45 1.80
N LEU A 69 6.58 -4.91 2.18
CA LEU A 69 6.38 -5.67 3.42
C LEU A 69 7.08 -7.04 3.35
N ALA A 70 6.99 -7.73 2.22
CA ALA A 70 7.64 -9.02 2.00
C ALA A 70 9.17 -8.92 2.04
N THR A 71 9.74 -7.82 1.53
CA THR A 71 11.19 -7.59 1.43
C THR A 71 11.78 -6.91 2.67
N ALA A 72 10.94 -6.45 3.61
CA ALA A 72 11.41 -5.73 4.79
C ALA A 72 12.38 -6.58 5.63
N PRO A 73 13.52 -6.03 6.08
CA PRO A 73 14.48 -6.76 6.89
C PRO A 73 13.81 -7.18 8.21
N ARG A 74 13.86 -8.47 8.51
CA ARG A 74 13.31 -9.03 9.74
C ARG A 74 14.38 -8.98 10.81
N TYR A 75 14.23 -8.07 11.76
CA TYR A 75 15.09 -8.01 12.94
C TYR A 75 14.56 -8.96 14.01
N ARG A 76 15.34 -9.99 14.36
CA ARG A 76 15.07 -10.78 15.57
C ARG A 76 15.69 -10.04 16.76
N GLN A 77 14.85 -9.48 17.61
CA GLN A 77 15.28 -8.99 18.92
C GLN A 77 15.60 -10.22 19.78
N ASN A 78 16.86 -10.67 19.76
CA ASN A 78 17.35 -11.56 20.80
C ASN A 78 17.40 -10.73 22.09
N GLY A 79 16.52 -11.05 23.03
CA GLY A 79 16.53 -10.44 24.36
C GLY A 79 17.86 -10.72 25.06
N ALA A 80 18.43 -9.67 25.64
CA ALA A 80 19.51 -9.78 26.62
C ALA A 80 18.96 -10.28 27.96
#